data_AF-A0A1G1AGC6-F1
#
_entry.id   AF-A0A1G1AGC6-F1
#
_cell.length_a   1.000
_cell.length_b   1.000
_cell.length_c   1.000
_cell.angle_alpha   90.00
_cell.angle_beta   90.00
_cell.angle_gamma   90.00
#
_symmetry.space_group_name_H-M   'P 1'
#
loop_
_entity.id
_entity.type
_entity.pdbx_description
1 polymer ?
#
loop_
_entity_poly.entity_id
_entity_poly.type
_entity_poly.pdbx_seq_one_letter_code
_entity_poly.pdbx_strand_id
1 'polypeptide(L)'
;MIESNDYNKISCAIQFLLSQKRSYAIYGMGKYTQSLIKCLKALKISFPEFIFDDKPTINLLESIPVFDSRSAPLDKVDEIILGSDKHQEEMYRRMQEMLPGNRKCIDLATFQLKSNQTTTSPSPKPGPGNINFTLHKDNLKHFHNAHAGQRAFVVGNGPSLRSIAIEKLKSEITLGCNRVFQGFPMWGFHFKYWTVLDETNIRQSAEEYMRELPDDMIKFIPIRFLDYFDLSRFQNCHPINIAFNPKPFPRMSISPEIVYDGWCAVYSLIQLAIIMGCRPIYLLGVDYRYDIKPSEIVNKRWSSTEGRNHFIKDYCKADKGLVWNLPSFEQTDKAFALMKHWNDKNGQIIMNATPGSALEAFPRTDYNSLF
;
A
#
# COMPACT_ATOMS: atom_id res chain seq x y z
N MET A 1 -17.56 -4.78 8.75
CA MET A 1 -16.26 -4.23 8.31
C MET A 1 -16.16 -4.59 6.85
N ILE A 2 -15.99 -3.60 5.99
CA ILE A 2 -15.73 -3.84 4.56
C ILE A 2 -14.42 -4.62 4.46
N GLU A 3 -14.37 -5.71 3.70
CA GLU A 3 -13.14 -6.46 3.50
C GLU A 3 -12.12 -5.60 2.74
N SER A 4 -10.82 -5.80 2.96
CA SER A 4 -9.76 -4.94 2.37
C SER A 4 -9.78 -4.86 0.84
N ASN A 5 -10.42 -5.83 0.17
CA ASN A 5 -10.54 -5.88 -1.28
C ASN A 5 -11.65 -4.94 -1.82
N ASP A 6 -12.65 -4.61 -1.00
CA ASP A 6 -13.79 -3.78 -1.40
C ASP A 6 -13.45 -2.28 -1.26
N TYR A 7 -12.64 -1.87 -0.28
CA TYR A 7 -12.13 -0.49 -0.17
C TYR A 7 -11.38 -0.03 -1.43
N ASN A 8 -10.61 -0.93 -2.06
CA ASN A 8 -9.87 -0.64 -3.29
C ASN A 8 -10.81 -0.37 -4.48
N LYS A 9 -11.89 -1.14 -4.61
CA LYS A 9 -12.88 -0.95 -5.69
C LYS A 9 -13.68 0.33 -5.49
N ILE A 10 -14.09 0.58 -4.26
CA ILE A 10 -14.85 1.76 -3.84
C ILE A 10 -14.07 3.05 -4.12
N SER A 11 -12.81 3.11 -3.70
CA SER A 11 -11.93 4.27 -3.93
C SER A 11 -11.66 4.49 -5.42
N CYS A 12 -11.31 3.44 -6.17
CA CYS A 12 -11.07 3.52 -7.60
C CYS A 12 -12.31 3.95 -8.40
N ALA A 13 -13.50 3.45 -8.05
CA ALA A 13 -14.75 3.80 -8.71
C ALA A 13 -15.12 5.27 -8.47
N ILE A 14 -15.03 5.75 -7.23
CA ILE A 14 -15.39 7.13 -6.90
C ILE A 14 -14.36 8.11 -7.47
N GLN A 15 -13.07 7.78 -7.42
CA GLN A 15 -12.04 8.59 -8.07
C GLN A 15 -12.21 8.62 -9.60
N PHE A 16 -12.63 7.51 -10.23
CA PHE A 16 -12.97 7.50 -11.66
C PHE A 16 -14.14 8.44 -11.96
N LEU A 17 -15.23 8.37 -11.20
CA LEU A 17 -16.40 9.24 -11.38
C LEU A 17 -16.04 10.73 -11.26
N LEU A 18 -15.25 11.08 -10.24
CA LEU A 18 -14.81 12.45 -10.03
C LEU A 18 -13.81 12.93 -11.09
N SER A 19 -12.98 12.05 -11.63
CA SER A 19 -12.10 12.38 -12.76
C SER A 19 -12.88 12.78 -14.02
N GLN A 20 -14.11 12.28 -14.16
CA GLN A 20 -15.03 12.62 -15.26
C GLN A 20 -15.97 13.80 -14.94
N LYS A 21 -15.78 14.47 -13.80
CA LYS A 21 -16.66 15.53 -13.28
C LYS A 21 -18.13 15.11 -13.16
N ARG A 22 -18.41 13.82 -12.90
CA ARG A 22 -19.77 13.32 -12.70
C ARG A 22 -20.20 13.48 -11.24
N SER A 23 -21.41 14.00 -11.05
CA SER A 23 -22.10 14.07 -9.77
C SER A 23 -22.70 12.71 -9.41
N TYR A 24 -22.78 12.39 -8.12
CA TYR A 24 -23.31 11.09 -7.70
C TYR A 24 -24.05 11.14 -6.37
N ALA A 25 -24.97 10.19 -6.17
CA ALA A 25 -25.64 9.92 -4.91
C ALA A 25 -25.37 8.48 -4.44
N ILE A 26 -25.60 8.22 -3.14
CA ILE A 26 -25.50 6.88 -2.55
C ILE A 26 -26.87 6.41 -2.08
N TYR A 27 -27.31 5.25 -2.54
CA TYR A 27 -28.51 4.56 -2.04
C TYR A 27 -28.14 3.68 -0.85
N GLY A 28 -28.78 3.88 0.30
CA GLY A 28 -28.60 3.11 1.52
C GLY A 28 -27.73 3.81 2.56
N MET A 29 -28.12 3.76 3.83
CA MET A 29 -27.45 4.42 4.96
C MET A 29 -26.78 3.44 5.95
N GLY A 30 -26.55 2.21 5.51
CA GLY A 30 -25.96 1.15 6.34
C GLY A 30 -24.50 1.40 6.74
N LYS A 31 -23.93 0.44 7.48
CA LYS A 31 -22.52 0.47 7.92
C LYS A 31 -21.53 0.64 6.75
N TYR A 32 -21.90 0.15 5.57
CA TYR A 32 -21.10 0.28 4.36
C TYR A 32 -20.97 1.75 3.93
N THR A 33 -22.09 2.45 3.75
CA THR A 33 -22.12 3.89 3.45
C THR A 33 -21.37 4.72 4.48
N GLN A 34 -21.57 4.45 5.77
CA GLN A 34 -20.86 5.18 6.83
C GLN A 34 -19.33 4.99 6.75
N SER A 35 -18.88 3.76 6.44
CA SER A 35 -17.45 3.48 6.24
C SER A 35 -16.92 4.19 4.99
N LEU A 36 -17.71 4.19 3.92
CA LEU A 36 -17.40 4.88 2.67
C LEU A 36 -17.24 6.40 2.86
N ILE A 37 -18.19 7.07 3.53
CA ILE A 37 -18.09 8.51 3.82
C ILE A 37 -16.84 8.83 4.65
N LYS A 38 -16.50 8.00 5.65
CA LYS A 38 -15.25 8.16 6.41
C LYS A 38 -14.02 8.07 5.51
N CYS A 39 -13.99 7.14 4.56
CA CYS A 39 -12.91 7.04 3.59
C CYS A 39 -12.81 8.28 2.68
N LEU A 40 -13.94 8.77 2.15
CA LEU A 40 -13.94 9.98 1.32
C LEU A 40 -13.39 11.19 2.09
N LYS A 41 -13.80 11.33 3.35
CA LYS A 41 -13.31 12.37 4.26
C LYS A 41 -11.80 12.27 4.47
N ALA A 42 -11.31 11.08 4.81
CA ALA A 42 -9.88 10.83 5.04
C ALA A 42 -9.04 11.12 3.78
N LEU A 43 -9.56 10.78 2.60
CA LEU A 43 -8.90 10.97 1.32
C LEU A 43 -9.12 12.36 0.70
N LYS A 44 -9.86 13.26 1.37
CA LYS A 44 -10.27 14.59 0.86
C LYS A 44 -10.91 14.51 -0.53
N ILE A 45 -11.68 13.45 -0.75
CA ILE A 45 -12.45 13.22 -1.97
C ILE A 45 -13.80 13.93 -1.82
N SER A 46 -14.33 14.52 -2.90
CA SER A 46 -15.65 15.14 -2.90
C SER A 46 -16.72 14.16 -2.41
N PHE A 47 -17.59 14.63 -1.51
CA PHE A 47 -18.72 13.86 -1.02
C PHE A 47 -19.80 13.70 -2.10
N PRO A 48 -20.70 12.69 -1.97
CA PRO A 48 -21.90 12.64 -2.79
C PRO A 48 -22.75 13.90 -2.58
N GLU A 49 -23.52 14.27 -3.61
CA GLU A 49 -24.50 15.37 -3.53
C GLU A 49 -25.55 15.10 -2.44
N PHE A 50 -25.95 13.84 -2.31
CA PHE A 50 -26.83 13.36 -1.26
C PHE A 50 -26.76 11.84 -1.06
N ILE A 51 -27.30 11.41 0.07
CA ILE A 51 -27.60 10.01 0.38
C ILE A 51 -29.12 9.86 0.37
N PHE A 52 -29.63 8.69 0.03
CA PHE A 52 -31.05 8.39 0.22
C PHE A 52 -31.23 6.96 0.71
N ASP A 53 -32.29 6.72 1.48
CA ASP A 53 -32.62 5.41 2.06
C ASP A 53 -34.14 5.23 2.04
N ASP A 54 -34.63 4.00 2.11
CA ASP A 54 -36.08 3.75 2.14
C ASP A 54 -36.71 4.14 3.48
N LYS A 55 -35.91 4.15 4.54
CA LYS A 55 -36.35 4.51 5.90
C LYS A 55 -35.24 5.31 6.60
N PRO A 56 -34.92 6.52 6.12
CA PRO A 56 -33.87 7.32 6.73
C PRO A 56 -34.28 7.70 8.14
N THR A 57 -33.38 7.50 9.10
CA THR A 57 -33.59 7.87 10.51
C THR A 57 -32.93 9.21 10.87
N ILE A 58 -32.18 9.79 9.94
CA ILE A 58 -31.48 11.08 10.05
C ILE A 58 -31.62 11.84 8.73
N ASN A 59 -31.54 13.17 8.80
CA ASN A 59 -31.64 14.04 7.63
C ASN A 59 -30.27 14.53 7.12
N LEU A 60 -29.20 14.31 7.89
CA LEU A 60 -27.83 14.68 7.58
C LEU A 60 -26.86 13.60 8.06
N LEU A 61 -25.89 13.23 7.23
CA LEU A 61 -24.74 12.41 7.59
C LEU A 61 -23.46 13.15 7.22
N GLU A 62 -22.66 13.58 8.21
CA GLU A 62 -21.39 14.32 7.95
C GLU A 62 -21.60 15.57 7.06
N SER A 63 -22.72 16.28 7.26
CA SER A 63 -23.17 17.43 6.45
C SER A 63 -23.70 17.11 5.05
N ILE A 64 -23.81 15.82 4.71
CA ILE A 64 -24.43 15.36 3.45
C ILE A 64 -25.94 15.20 3.67
N PRO A 65 -26.80 15.79 2.83
CA PRO A 65 -28.26 15.61 2.90
C PRO A 65 -28.65 14.14 2.77
N VAL A 66 -29.60 13.69 3.61
CA VAL A 66 -30.19 12.36 3.53
C VAL A 66 -31.68 12.49 3.19
N PHE A 67 -32.10 11.85 2.09
CA PHE A 67 -33.48 11.87 1.61
C PHE A 67 -34.18 10.52 1.81
N ASP A 68 -35.50 10.55 1.88
CA ASP A 68 -36.34 9.37 1.69
C ASP A 68 -36.30 8.98 0.21
N SER A 69 -36.20 7.69 -0.10
CA SER A 69 -36.07 7.19 -1.47
C SER A 69 -37.23 7.62 -2.38
N ARG A 70 -38.41 7.91 -1.83
CA ARG A 70 -39.59 8.41 -2.56
C ARG A 70 -39.51 9.89 -2.93
N SER A 71 -38.62 10.66 -2.29
CA SER A 71 -38.48 12.11 -2.49
C SER A 71 -37.07 12.54 -2.90
N ALA A 72 -36.16 11.60 -3.05
CA ALA A 72 -34.78 11.86 -3.46
C ALA A 72 -34.73 12.51 -4.86
N PRO A 73 -33.94 13.59 -5.07
CA PRO A 73 -33.83 14.27 -6.36
C PRO A 73 -32.88 13.53 -7.31
N LEU A 74 -33.27 12.33 -7.72
CA LEU A 74 -32.44 11.39 -8.50
C LEU A 74 -32.06 11.91 -9.90
N ASP A 75 -32.82 12.86 -10.43
CA ASP A 75 -32.57 13.55 -11.69
C ASP A 75 -31.38 14.51 -11.64
N LYS A 76 -30.98 14.96 -10.43
CA LYS A 76 -29.90 15.93 -10.22
C LYS A 76 -28.49 15.32 -10.16
N VAL A 77 -28.38 14.00 -10.23
CA VAL A 77 -27.09 13.30 -10.22
C VAL A 77 -26.90 12.47 -11.48
N ASP A 78 -25.65 12.35 -11.92
CA ASP A 78 -25.30 11.56 -13.09
C ASP A 78 -25.32 10.05 -12.78
N GLU A 79 -24.94 9.67 -11.55
CA GLU A 79 -24.69 8.29 -11.16
C GLU A 79 -25.24 7.97 -9.76
N ILE A 80 -25.66 6.71 -9.57
CA ILE A 80 -26.13 6.21 -8.27
C ILE A 80 -25.27 5.02 -7.86
N ILE A 81 -24.74 5.11 -6.64
CA ILE A 81 -23.92 4.08 -6.00
C ILE A 81 -24.75 3.30 -4.99
N LEU A 82 -24.68 1.97 -5.04
CA LEU A 82 -25.32 1.12 -4.03
C LEU A 82 -24.45 1.04 -2.77
N GLY A 83 -24.97 1.54 -1.65
CA GLY A 83 -24.34 1.60 -0.33
C GLY A 83 -24.51 0.32 0.50
N SER A 84 -24.44 -0.86 -0.11
CA SER A 84 -24.63 -2.15 0.55
C SER A 84 -23.70 -3.21 -0.05
N ASP A 85 -23.24 -4.13 0.79
CA ASP A 85 -22.46 -5.33 0.44
C ASP A 85 -23.27 -6.63 0.54
N LYS A 86 -24.54 -6.55 0.99
CA LYS A 86 -25.37 -7.73 1.32
C LYS A 86 -26.76 -7.74 0.69
N HIS A 87 -27.29 -6.58 0.32
CA HIS A 87 -28.67 -6.42 -0.15
C HIS A 87 -28.73 -5.79 -1.55
N GLN A 88 -27.69 -6.00 -2.35
CA GLN A 88 -27.46 -5.29 -3.62
C GLN A 88 -28.51 -5.60 -4.68
N GLU A 89 -28.88 -6.88 -4.86
CA GLU A 89 -29.89 -7.27 -5.84
C GLU A 89 -31.27 -6.68 -5.54
N GLU A 90 -31.64 -6.66 -4.25
CA GLU A 90 -32.90 -6.08 -3.80
C GLU A 90 -32.90 -4.56 -4.00
N MET A 91 -31.82 -3.89 -3.60
CA MET A 91 -31.66 -2.45 -3.81
C MET A 91 -31.64 -2.09 -5.29
N TYR A 92 -31.01 -2.90 -6.14
CA TYR A 92 -31.01 -2.69 -7.58
C TYR A 92 -32.44 -2.79 -8.16
N ARG A 93 -33.23 -3.80 -7.76
CA ARG A 93 -34.63 -3.93 -8.21
C ARG A 93 -35.47 -2.72 -7.79
N ARG A 94 -35.39 -2.31 -6.53
CA ARG A 94 -36.09 -1.11 -6.03
C ARG A 94 -35.67 0.14 -6.80
N MET A 95 -34.39 0.28 -7.09
CA MET A 95 -33.88 1.41 -7.86
C MET A 95 -34.40 1.44 -9.30
N GLN A 96 -34.56 0.28 -9.95
CA GLN A 96 -35.17 0.18 -11.27
C GLN A 96 -36.66 0.54 -11.27
N GLU A 97 -37.38 0.30 -10.16
CA GLU A 97 -38.77 0.73 -10.00
C GLU A 97 -38.88 2.25 -9.79
N MET A 98 -37.88 2.86 -9.16
CA MET A 98 -37.84 4.30 -8.84
C MET A 98 -37.35 5.20 -9.97
N LEU A 99 -36.61 4.67 -10.96
CA LEU A 99 -36.06 5.46 -12.06
C LEU A 99 -36.85 5.28 -13.36
N PRO A 100 -37.38 6.36 -13.95
CA PRO A 100 -37.84 6.33 -15.33
C PRO A 100 -36.64 6.33 -16.28
N GLY A 101 -36.54 5.28 -17.10
CA GLY A 101 -35.45 5.09 -18.06
C GLY A 101 -34.32 4.26 -17.46
N ASN A 102 -33.77 3.38 -18.29
CA ASN A 102 -32.85 2.26 -17.99
C ASN A 102 -31.46 2.68 -17.42
N ARG A 103 -31.40 3.61 -16.45
CA ARG A 103 -30.17 4.08 -15.80
C ARG A 103 -29.53 2.91 -15.05
N LYS A 104 -28.24 2.70 -15.33
CA LYS A 104 -27.44 1.68 -14.65
C LYS A 104 -26.92 2.24 -13.33
N CYS A 105 -27.00 1.43 -12.29
CA CYS A 105 -26.40 1.75 -10.99
C CYS A 105 -24.98 1.19 -10.94
N ILE A 106 -24.13 1.85 -10.16
CA ILE A 106 -22.78 1.38 -9.90
C ILE A 106 -22.80 0.57 -8.61
N ASP A 107 -22.60 -0.73 -8.78
CA ASP A 107 -22.29 -1.63 -7.67
C ASP A 107 -20.77 -1.64 -7.46
N LEU A 108 -20.34 -1.13 -6.30
CA LEU A 108 -18.94 -1.06 -5.93
C LEU A 108 -18.32 -2.42 -5.60
N ALA A 109 -19.12 -3.43 -5.25
CA ALA A 109 -18.63 -4.79 -5.02
C ALA A 109 -18.29 -5.50 -6.34
N THR A 110 -19.02 -5.22 -7.42
CA THR A 110 -18.79 -5.81 -8.75
C THR A 110 -18.12 -4.86 -9.75
N PHE A 111 -17.86 -3.60 -9.38
CA PHE A 111 -17.22 -2.62 -10.25
C PHE A 111 -15.87 -3.13 -10.77
N GLN A 112 -15.80 -3.36 -12.08
CA GLN A 112 -14.57 -3.61 -12.80
C GLN A 112 -14.28 -2.41 -13.69
N LEU A 113 -13.11 -1.80 -13.52
CA LEU A 113 -12.59 -0.82 -14.47
C LEU A 113 -12.44 -1.52 -15.83
N LYS A 114 -13.33 -1.25 -16.77
CA LYS A 114 -13.14 -1.67 -18.16
C LYS A 114 -11.93 -0.92 -18.68
N SER A 115 -10.83 -1.62 -18.91
CA SER A 115 -9.70 -1.10 -19.68
C SER A 115 -10.23 -0.69 -21.06
N ASN A 116 -10.11 0.60 -21.38
CA ASN A 116 -10.37 1.25 -22.67
C ASN A 116 -11.52 2.25 -22.64
N GLN A 117 -11.25 3.49 -22.20
CA GLN A 117 -11.57 4.70 -22.95
C GLN A 117 -10.52 5.77 -22.60
N THR A 118 -9.56 5.97 -23.50
CA THR A 118 -8.67 7.13 -23.52
C THR A 118 -9.47 8.34 -23.96
N THR A 119 -9.74 9.27 -23.04
CA THR A 119 -10.16 10.62 -23.40
C THR A 119 -9.03 11.59 -23.07
N THR A 120 -8.43 12.12 -24.12
CA THR A 120 -7.45 13.20 -24.09
C THR A 120 -8.12 14.51 -23.68
N SER A 121 -7.59 15.22 -22.68
CA SER A 121 -7.94 16.63 -22.42
C SER A 121 -6.81 17.34 -21.65
N PRO A 122 -6.61 18.65 -21.90
CA PRO A 122 -5.33 19.32 -21.67
C PRO A 122 -5.12 19.80 -20.23
N SER A 123 -3.84 19.96 -19.88
CA SER A 123 -3.32 20.40 -18.59
C SER A 123 -3.79 21.81 -18.17
N PRO A 124 -4.15 22.04 -16.88
CA PRO A 124 -4.44 23.38 -16.38
C PRO A 124 -3.17 24.11 -15.93
N LYS A 125 -3.10 25.41 -16.23
CA LYS A 125 -2.08 26.37 -15.74
C LYS A 125 -2.28 26.66 -14.23
N PRO A 126 -1.20 26.98 -13.48
CA PRO A 126 -1.30 27.23 -12.04
C PRO A 126 -1.80 28.66 -11.74
N GLY A 127 -2.78 28.77 -10.84
CA GLY A 127 -3.15 30.01 -10.15
C GLY A 127 -2.40 30.16 -8.82
N PRO A 128 -2.34 31.36 -8.21
CA PRO A 128 -1.44 31.65 -7.11
C PRO A 128 -2.01 31.23 -5.75
N GLY A 129 -1.13 30.65 -4.93
CA GLY A 129 -1.24 30.68 -3.46
C GLY A 129 -2.20 29.65 -2.84
N ASN A 130 -1.82 28.39 -2.84
CA ASN A 130 -2.19 27.44 -1.79
C ASN A 130 -1.03 26.46 -1.59
N ILE A 131 -0.67 26.22 -0.32
CA ILE A 131 0.36 25.27 0.09
C ILE A 131 -0.01 23.90 -0.49
N ASN A 132 0.81 23.39 -1.41
CA ASN A 132 0.56 22.14 -2.13
C ASN A 132 0.66 20.95 -1.17
N PHE A 133 -0.49 20.43 -0.75
CA PHE A 133 -0.60 19.10 -0.16
C PHE A 133 -0.70 18.08 -1.31
N THR A 134 0.38 17.37 -1.61
CA THR A 134 0.34 16.34 -2.64
C THR A 134 0.21 14.96 -1.99
N LEU A 135 -1.03 14.54 -1.71
CA LEU A 135 -1.33 13.12 -1.80
C LEU A 135 -1.17 12.81 -3.29
N HIS A 136 -0.05 12.23 -3.69
CA HIS A 136 0.18 11.94 -5.09
C HIS A 136 -0.92 10.97 -5.54
N LYS A 137 -1.76 11.43 -6.49
CA LYS A 137 -2.75 10.63 -7.24
C LYS A 137 -2.10 9.49 -8.04
N ASP A 138 -0.78 9.43 -7.96
CA ASP A 138 0.12 8.54 -8.65
C ASP A 138 0.21 7.23 -7.87
N ASN A 139 -0.64 6.30 -8.27
CA ASN A 139 -0.40 4.88 -8.05
C ASN A 139 1.00 4.49 -8.56
N LEU A 140 1.42 3.25 -8.29
CA LEU A 140 2.73 2.74 -8.68
C LEU A 140 3.04 2.88 -10.21
N LYS A 141 2.05 3.21 -11.06
CA LYS A 141 2.26 3.47 -12.50
C LYS A 141 3.19 4.64 -12.78
N HIS A 142 3.19 5.69 -11.96
CA HIS A 142 4.11 6.82 -12.15
C HIS A 142 5.58 6.41 -12.00
N PHE A 143 5.83 5.39 -11.19
CA PHE A 143 7.17 4.86 -10.96
C PHE A 143 7.54 3.77 -11.96
N HIS A 144 6.59 3.30 -12.77
CA HIS A 144 6.84 2.24 -13.73
C HIS A 144 7.94 2.66 -14.71
N ASN A 145 9.04 1.91 -14.75
CA ASN A 145 10.25 2.20 -15.51
C ASN A 145 10.94 3.54 -15.20
N ALA A 146 10.64 4.19 -14.07
CA ALA A 146 11.29 5.45 -13.67
C ALA A 146 12.83 5.31 -13.45
N HIS A 147 13.29 4.07 -13.27
CA HIS A 147 14.69 3.69 -13.06
C HIS A 147 15.15 2.61 -14.06
N ALA A 148 14.60 2.64 -15.28
CA ALA A 148 14.92 1.66 -16.33
C ALA A 148 16.45 1.49 -16.53
N GLY A 149 16.94 0.27 -16.31
CA GLY A 149 18.34 -0.10 -16.49
C GLY A 149 19.30 0.44 -15.44
N GLN A 150 18.82 1.18 -14.43
CA GLN A 150 19.64 1.62 -13.31
C GLN A 150 19.72 0.51 -12.26
N ARG A 151 20.87 0.38 -11.59
CA ARG A 151 20.98 -0.55 -10.47
C ARG A 151 20.21 -0.04 -9.26
N ALA A 152 19.70 -0.97 -8.44
CA ALA A 152 19.05 -0.64 -7.19
C ALA A 152 19.52 -1.55 -6.05
N PHE A 153 19.45 -1.02 -4.83
CA PHE A 153 19.79 -1.71 -3.59
C PHE A 153 18.53 -1.85 -2.75
N VAL A 154 18.08 -3.09 -2.58
CA VAL A 154 17.01 -3.44 -1.66
C VAL A 154 17.65 -3.81 -0.32
N VAL A 155 17.35 -3.00 0.70
CA VAL A 155 17.97 -3.08 2.01
C VAL A 155 16.94 -3.61 3.02
N GLY A 156 17.24 -4.77 3.61
CA GLY A 156 16.49 -5.36 4.70
C GLY A 156 16.76 -4.66 6.03
N ASN A 157 16.65 -5.41 7.12
CA ASN A 157 16.88 -4.90 8.48
C ASN A 157 17.79 -5.82 9.31
N GLY A 158 18.47 -6.78 8.68
CA GLY A 158 19.24 -7.81 9.37
C GLY A 158 20.58 -7.31 9.95
N PRO A 159 21.17 -8.06 10.89
CA PRO A 159 22.34 -7.65 11.64
C PRO A 159 23.60 -7.40 10.80
N SER A 160 23.73 -8.00 9.61
CA SER A 160 24.86 -7.76 8.70
C SER A 160 25.03 -6.30 8.29
N LEU A 161 23.98 -5.46 8.35
CA LEU A 161 24.10 -4.03 8.07
C LEU A 161 25.08 -3.30 9.00
N ARG A 162 25.41 -3.88 10.17
CA ARG A 162 26.44 -3.35 11.09
C ARG A 162 27.85 -3.37 10.50
N SER A 163 28.11 -4.25 9.54
CA SER A 163 29.43 -4.42 8.92
C SER A 163 29.44 -4.03 7.44
N ILE A 164 28.36 -3.44 6.93
CA ILE A 164 28.27 -2.93 5.56
C ILE A 164 28.44 -1.42 5.58
N ALA A 165 29.32 -0.91 4.72
CA ALA A 165 29.51 0.53 4.48
C ALA A 165 28.33 1.12 3.68
N ILE A 166 27.17 1.30 4.33
CA ILE A 166 25.91 1.73 3.70
C ILE A 166 26.00 3.14 3.11
N GLU A 167 26.87 4.00 3.64
CA GLU A 167 27.14 5.35 3.15
C GLU A 167 27.59 5.39 1.68
N LYS A 168 28.16 4.30 1.14
CA LYS A 168 28.47 4.18 -0.30
C LYS A 168 27.23 4.22 -1.19
N LEU A 169 26.05 3.98 -0.64
CA LEU A 169 24.77 3.99 -1.39
C LEU A 169 24.14 5.37 -1.53
N LYS A 170 24.78 6.45 -1.04
CA LYS A 170 24.20 7.80 -1.01
C LYS A 170 23.72 8.30 -2.37
N SER A 171 24.37 7.88 -3.45
CA SER A 171 24.02 8.24 -4.83
C SER A 171 23.25 7.14 -5.58
N GLU A 172 22.85 6.07 -4.90
CA GLU A 172 22.22 4.88 -5.48
C GLU A 172 20.69 4.87 -5.29
N ILE A 173 20.00 4.08 -6.12
CA ILE A 173 18.57 3.80 -5.91
C ILE A 173 18.43 2.84 -4.74
N THR A 174 17.95 3.34 -3.60
CA THR A 174 17.81 2.59 -2.36
C THR A 174 16.34 2.41 -1.99
N LEU A 175 15.98 1.17 -1.66
CA LEU A 175 14.67 0.81 -1.16
C LEU A 175 14.82 0.09 0.17
N GLY A 176 14.05 0.50 1.19
CA GLY A 176 14.03 -0.19 2.46
C GLY A 176 12.63 -0.32 3.04
N CYS A 177 12.51 -0.95 4.21
CA CYS A 177 11.20 -1.17 4.81
C CYS A 177 11.23 -1.15 6.34
N ASN A 178 10.04 -1.07 6.92
CA ASN A 178 9.83 -1.15 8.38
C ASN A 178 10.71 -0.12 9.10
N ARG A 179 11.49 -0.55 10.10
CA ARG A 179 12.27 0.36 10.94
C ARG A 179 13.71 0.58 10.49
N VAL A 180 13.97 0.47 9.18
CA VAL A 180 15.28 0.74 8.59
C VAL A 180 15.72 2.19 8.77
N PHE A 181 14.76 3.11 8.92
CA PHE A 181 15.02 4.54 9.14
C PHE A 181 15.84 4.83 10.40
N GLN A 182 15.84 3.92 11.39
CA GLN A 182 16.68 4.06 12.57
C GLN A 182 18.19 4.10 12.24
N GLY A 183 18.58 3.60 11.06
CA GLY A 183 19.96 3.68 10.58
C GLY A 183 20.33 5.01 9.92
N PHE A 184 19.36 5.80 9.47
CA PHE A 184 19.62 7.01 8.67
C PHE A 184 20.52 8.04 9.39
N PRO A 185 20.36 8.32 10.69
CA PRO A 185 21.26 9.23 11.40
C PRO A 185 22.72 8.75 11.41
N MET A 186 22.93 7.44 11.55
CA MET A 186 24.27 6.84 11.56
C MET A 186 24.90 6.79 10.17
N TRP A 187 24.11 6.52 9.13
CA TRP A 187 24.59 6.43 7.75
C TRP A 187 24.75 7.80 7.07
N GLY A 188 24.17 8.86 7.64
CA GLY A 188 24.30 10.23 7.12
C GLY A 188 23.49 10.51 5.85
N PHE A 189 22.56 9.62 5.49
CA PHE A 189 21.55 9.80 4.43
C PHE A 189 20.36 8.88 4.67
N HIS A 190 19.23 9.17 4.02
CA HIS A 190 18.05 8.32 4.00
C HIS A 190 17.87 7.66 2.63
N PHE A 191 17.14 6.55 2.61
CA PHE A 191 16.83 5.88 1.35
C PHE A 191 15.84 6.68 0.51
N LYS A 192 15.79 6.37 -0.79
CA LYS A 192 14.86 7.03 -1.71
C LYS A 192 13.42 6.51 -1.57
N TYR A 193 13.28 5.20 -1.36
CA TYR A 193 11.99 4.52 -1.29
C TYR A 193 11.83 3.73 0.00
N TRP A 194 10.61 3.73 0.53
CA TRP A 194 10.25 2.98 1.74
C TRP A 194 8.88 2.31 1.65
N THR A 195 8.71 1.18 2.33
CA THR A 195 7.39 0.54 2.51
C THR A 195 7.27 -0.19 3.86
N VAL A 196 6.05 -0.61 4.21
CA VAL A 196 5.76 -1.43 5.39
C VAL A 196 4.58 -2.36 5.08
N LEU A 197 4.65 -3.61 5.54
CA LEU A 197 3.66 -4.64 5.20
C LEU A 197 3.06 -5.37 6.40
N ASP A 198 3.74 -5.40 7.53
CA ASP A 198 3.28 -6.18 8.69
C ASP A 198 2.29 -5.38 9.53
N GLU A 199 1.05 -5.84 9.63
CA GLU A 199 -0.01 -5.12 10.36
C GLU A 199 0.31 -4.94 11.86
N THR A 200 0.96 -5.93 12.50
CA THR A 200 1.37 -5.80 13.92
C THR A 200 2.36 -4.65 14.07
N ASN A 201 3.38 -4.63 13.21
CA ASN A 201 4.39 -3.58 13.17
C ASN A 201 3.80 -2.20 12.85
N ILE A 202 2.86 -2.11 11.91
CA ILE A 202 2.19 -0.85 11.55
C ILE A 202 1.37 -0.33 12.72
N ARG A 203 0.50 -1.17 13.31
CA ARG A 203 -0.36 -0.80 14.44
C ARG A 203 0.43 -0.21 15.61
N GLN A 204 1.61 -0.75 15.90
CA GLN A 204 2.43 -0.33 17.04
C GLN A 204 3.44 0.79 16.71
N SER A 205 3.74 1.02 15.42
CA SER A 205 4.84 1.92 15.01
C SER A 205 4.42 3.05 14.07
N ALA A 206 3.15 3.18 13.67
CA ALA A 206 2.72 4.21 12.72
C ALA A 206 3.07 5.63 13.16
N GLU A 207 2.84 5.99 14.42
CA GLU A 207 3.26 7.31 14.97
C GLU A 207 4.78 7.51 14.97
N GLU A 208 5.56 6.43 15.09
CA GLU A 208 7.00 6.50 14.93
C GLU A 208 7.38 6.75 13.46
N TYR A 209 6.75 6.04 12.52
CA TYR A 209 7.00 6.26 11.09
C TYR A 209 6.69 7.69 10.67
N MET A 210 5.56 8.23 11.11
CA MET A 210 5.15 9.60 10.77
C MET A 210 6.07 10.67 11.37
N ARG A 211 6.76 10.36 12.48
CA ARG A 211 7.67 11.30 13.12
C ARG A 211 9.09 11.22 12.57
N GLU A 212 9.56 10.02 12.22
CA GLU A 212 10.98 9.77 11.97
C GLU A 212 11.34 9.62 10.48
N LEU A 213 10.38 9.31 9.61
CA LEU A 213 10.67 9.20 8.17
C LEU A 213 10.73 10.60 7.52
N PRO A 214 11.76 10.90 6.71
CA PRO A 214 11.90 12.20 6.04
C PRO A 214 10.72 12.53 5.13
N ASP A 215 10.30 13.79 5.08
CA ASP A 215 9.16 14.23 4.28
C ASP A 215 9.35 14.02 2.77
N ASP A 216 10.57 14.18 2.27
CA ASP A 216 10.95 14.03 0.86
C ASP A 216 11.13 12.58 0.41
N MET A 217 11.23 11.63 1.35
CA MET A 217 11.30 10.20 1.04
C MET A 217 9.98 9.69 0.43
N ILE A 218 10.05 8.87 -0.63
CA ILE A 218 8.86 8.29 -1.27
C ILE A 218 8.41 7.07 -0.47
N LYS A 219 7.16 7.08 -0.01
CA LYS A 219 6.62 6.07 0.92
C LYS A 219 5.48 5.31 0.26
N PHE A 220 5.72 4.06 -0.10
CA PHE A 220 4.70 3.17 -0.63
C PHE A 220 3.91 2.54 0.51
N ILE A 221 2.67 2.98 0.70
CA ILE A 221 1.80 2.53 1.80
C ILE A 221 0.75 1.57 1.25
N PRO A 222 0.65 0.33 1.76
CA PRO A 222 -0.42 -0.57 1.34
C PRO A 222 -1.77 0.07 1.66
N ILE A 223 -2.68 0.13 0.67
CA ILE A 223 -3.98 0.80 0.82
C ILE A 223 -4.75 0.29 2.05
N ARG A 224 -4.67 -1.01 2.31
CA ARG A 224 -5.29 -1.67 3.48
C ARG A 224 -4.89 -1.06 4.83
N PHE A 225 -3.75 -0.40 4.91
CA PHE A 225 -3.17 0.11 6.14
C PHE A 225 -3.13 1.65 6.21
N LEU A 226 -3.75 2.35 5.25
CA LEU A 226 -3.77 3.82 5.27
C LEU A 226 -4.39 4.40 6.53
N ASP A 227 -5.41 3.75 7.10
CA ASP A 227 -6.13 4.23 8.29
C ASP A 227 -5.27 4.27 9.57
N TYR A 228 -4.06 3.68 9.55
CA TYR A 228 -3.10 3.80 10.66
C TYR A 228 -2.27 5.09 10.58
N PHE A 229 -2.34 5.81 9.47
CA PHE A 229 -1.52 7.00 9.24
C PHE A 229 -2.40 8.25 9.17
N ASP A 230 -2.01 9.27 9.92
CA ASP A 230 -2.50 10.62 9.69
C ASP A 230 -1.78 11.21 8.46
N LEU A 231 -2.42 11.05 7.29
CA LEU A 231 -1.89 11.52 6.00
C LEU A 231 -1.74 13.05 5.93
N SER A 232 -2.30 13.81 6.88
CA SER A 232 -2.02 15.25 6.98
C SER A 232 -0.61 15.54 7.50
N ARG A 233 -0.02 14.58 8.21
CA ARG A 233 1.31 14.66 8.84
C ARG A 233 2.34 13.76 8.18
N PHE A 234 1.93 12.89 7.25
CA PHE A 234 2.81 11.90 6.61
C PHE A 234 2.98 12.19 5.12
N GLN A 235 4.00 12.98 4.79
CA GLN A 235 4.22 13.51 3.43
C GLN A 235 4.76 12.46 2.45
N ASN A 236 4.59 12.73 1.15
CA ASN A 236 5.11 11.93 0.04
C ASN A 236 4.72 10.43 0.12
N CYS A 237 3.47 10.20 0.53
CA CYS A 237 2.85 8.88 0.59
C CYS A 237 2.15 8.54 -0.72
N HIS A 238 2.43 7.34 -1.22
CA HIS A 238 1.83 6.75 -2.39
C HIS A 238 1.09 5.47 -1.99
N PRO A 239 -0.25 5.51 -1.95
CA PRO A 239 -1.05 4.32 -1.76
C PRO A 239 -0.79 3.28 -2.86
N ILE A 240 -0.47 2.05 -2.48
CA ILE A 240 -0.26 0.95 -3.42
C ILE A 240 -1.11 -0.28 -3.07
N ASN A 241 -1.49 -1.02 -4.10
CA ASN A 241 -2.21 -2.27 -3.92
C ASN A 241 -1.23 -3.40 -3.62
N ILE A 242 -1.32 -3.95 -2.41
CA ILE A 242 -0.58 -5.16 -2.03
C ILE A 242 -1.59 -6.28 -1.74
N ALA A 243 -1.45 -7.40 -2.43
CA ALA A 243 -2.17 -8.61 -2.11
C ALA A 243 -1.42 -9.40 -1.03
N PHE A 244 -2.10 -9.56 0.11
CA PHE A 244 -1.64 -10.34 1.24
C PHE A 244 -2.17 -11.75 1.14
N ASN A 245 -1.29 -12.75 1.27
CA ASN A 245 -1.63 -14.17 1.20
C ASN A 245 -2.57 -14.54 0.01
N PRO A 246 -2.17 -14.23 -1.24
CA PRO A 246 -3.01 -14.46 -2.41
C PRO A 246 -3.33 -15.95 -2.61
N LYS A 247 -4.48 -16.26 -3.23
CA LYS A 247 -4.84 -17.63 -3.62
C LYS A 247 -5.04 -17.72 -5.14
N PRO A 248 -4.37 -18.65 -5.86
CA PRO A 248 -3.22 -19.46 -5.43
C PRO A 248 -1.99 -18.64 -4.98
N PHE A 249 -1.14 -19.29 -4.16
CA PHE A 249 0.16 -18.80 -3.66
C PHE A 249 1.29 -19.75 -4.11
N PRO A 250 2.51 -19.28 -4.40
CA PRO A 250 2.96 -17.87 -4.42
C PRO A 250 2.56 -17.11 -5.70
N ARG A 251 2.65 -15.78 -5.66
CA ARG A 251 2.49 -14.89 -6.81
C ARG A 251 3.50 -13.76 -6.78
N MET A 252 3.85 -13.26 -7.96
CA MET A 252 4.61 -12.03 -8.14
C MET A 252 3.96 -11.18 -9.23
N SER A 253 4.26 -9.89 -9.21
CA SER A 253 3.86 -8.94 -10.25
C SER A 253 5.07 -8.19 -10.78
N ILE A 254 4.99 -7.85 -12.06
CA ILE A 254 5.87 -6.89 -12.73
C ILE A 254 5.07 -5.69 -13.27
N SER A 255 3.76 -5.68 -13.01
CA SER A 255 2.86 -4.58 -13.36
C SER A 255 2.68 -3.67 -12.14
N PRO A 256 2.56 -2.35 -12.35
CA PRO A 256 2.28 -1.39 -11.28
C PRO A 256 0.92 -1.58 -10.58
N GLU A 257 0.07 -2.49 -11.05
CA GLU A 257 -1.31 -2.60 -10.58
C GLU A 257 -1.44 -3.30 -9.24
N ILE A 258 -0.43 -4.12 -8.91
CA ILE A 258 -0.44 -4.97 -7.72
C ILE A 258 0.97 -5.40 -7.38
N VAL A 259 1.26 -5.49 -6.08
CA VAL A 259 2.44 -6.13 -5.52
C VAL A 259 1.97 -7.28 -4.63
N TYR A 260 2.76 -8.34 -4.51
CA TYR A 260 2.46 -9.45 -3.60
C TYR A 260 3.38 -9.42 -2.38
N ASP A 261 2.84 -9.75 -1.20
CA ASP A 261 3.58 -9.69 0.06
C ASP A 261 4.69 -10.75 0.16
N GLY A 262 4.46 -11.94 -0.41
CA GLY A 262 5.41 -13.06 -0.39
C GLY A 262 5.85 -13.46 1.01
N TRP A 263 5.06 -13.15 2.04
CA TRP A 263 5.40 -13.32 3.46
C TRP A 263 6.69 -12.59 3.90
N CYS A 264 7.19 -11.64 3.11
CA CYS A 264 8.47 -10.97 3.37
C CYS A 264 8.51 -9.58 2.74
N ALA A 265 8.77 -8.54 3.54
CA ALA A 265 8.82 -7.17 3.01
C ALA A 265 9.90 -6.97 1.93
N VAL A 266 11.02 -7.69 2.01
CA VAL A 266 12.07 -7.67 0.96
C VAL A 266 11.53 -8.19 -0.37
N TYR A 267 10.62 -9.18 -0.37
CA TYR A 267 9.99 -9.69 -1.58
C TYR A 267 9.16 -8.62 -2.31
N SER A 268 8.41 -7.81 -1.56
CA SER A 268 7.66 -6.69 -2.12
C SER A 268 8.57 -5.56 -2.59
N LEU A 269 9.66 -5.27 -1.88
CA LEU A 269 10.67 -4.30 -2.32
C LEU A 269 11.34 -4.70 -3.64
N ILE A 270 11.64 -6.00 -3.83
CA ILE A 270 12.21 -6.47 -5.10
C ILE A 270 11.19 -6.29 -6.23
N GLN A 271 9.91 -6.60 -6.02
CA GLN A 271 8.86 -6.32 -7.01
C GLN A 271 8.75 -4.83 -7.34
N LEU A 272 8.80 -3.96 -6.33
CA LEU A 272 8.82 -2.50 -6.55
C LEU A 272 10.01 -2.09 -7.42
N ALA A 273 11.21 -2.59 -7.12
CA ALA A 273 12.40 -2.31 -7.94
C ALA A 273 12.27 -2.84 -9.37
N ILE A 274 11.69 -4.04 -9.59
CA ILE A 274 11.42 -4.58 -10.92
C ILE A 274 10.42 -3.70 -11.68
N ILE A 275 9.32 -3.31 -11.04
CA ILE A 275 8.28 -2.44 -11.63
C ILE A 275 8.87 -1.08 -12.00
N MET A 276 9.81 -0.57 -11.21
CA MET A 276 10.56 0.65 -11.50
C MET A 276 11.59 0.49 -12.63
N GLY A 277 11.77 -0.70 -13.18
CA GLY A 277 12.70 -0.99 -14.27
C GLY A 277 14.15 -1.17 -13.83
N CYS A 278 14.41 -1.27 -12.52
CA CYS A 278 15.77 -1.39 -12.00
C CYS A 278 16.41 -2.71 -12.43
N ARG A 279 17.67 -2.64 -12.85
CA ARG A 279 18.50 -3.79 -13.24
C ARG A 279 19.97 -3.37 -13.25
N PRO A 280 20.87 -4.05 -12.51
CA PRO A 280 20.65 -5.14 -11.55
C PRO A 280 20.04 -4.68 -10.21
N ILE A 281 19.52 -5.63 -9.42
CA ILE A 281 19.02 -5.42 -8.06
C ILE A 281 19.93 -6.15 -7.06
N TYR A 282 20.46 -5.44 -6.07
CA TYR A 282 21.34 -5.99 -5.03
C TYR A 282 20.63 -6.04 -3.67
N LEU A 283 20.78 -7.15 -2.96
CA LEU A 283 20.19 -7.35 -1.63
C LEU A 283 21.23 -7.13 -0.53
N LEU A 284 20.92 -6.25 0.43
CA LEU A 284 21.75 -5.96 1.60
C LEU A 284 20.94 -6.10 2.88
N GLY A 285 21.55 -6.56 3.98
CA GLY A 285 20.82 -6.73 5.25
C GLY A 285 19.73 -7.80 5.20
N VAL A 286 19.85 -8.76 4.28
CA VAL A 286 18.93 -9.90 4.13
C VAL A 286 19.59 -11.15 4.69
N ASP A 287 19.91 -11.12 5.99
CA ASP A 287 20.64 -12.19 6.69
C ASP A 287 19.91 -13.54 6.66
N TYR A 288 18.58 -13.52 6.63
CA TYR A 288 17.71 -14.70 6.51
C TYR A 288 17.92 -15.75 7.61
N ARG A 289 18.29 -15.29 8.81
CA ARG A 289 18.38 -16.11 10.04
C ARG A 289 17.76 -15.33 11.19
N TYR A 290 17.01 -16.04 12.02
CA TYR A 290 16.44 -15.50 13.25
C TYR A 290 16.85 -16.41 14.42
N ASP A 291 17.55 -15.84 15.39
CA ASP A 291 17.80 -16.42 16.70
C ASP A 291 16.72 -15.92 17.66
N ILE A 292 15.61 -16.67 17.73
CA ILE A 292 14.46 -16.42 18.61
C ILE A 292 14.39 -17.55 19.62
N LYS A 293 14.64 -17.23 20.89
CA LYS A 293 14.58 -18.22 21.97
C LYS A 293 13.11 -18.55 22.31
N PRO A 294 12.80 -19.77 22.76
CA PRO A 294 11.45 -20.12 23.21
C PRO A 294 10.89 -19.17 24.29
N SER A 295 11.77 -18.66 25.18
CA SER A 295 11.42 -17.69 26.22
C SER A 295 11.01 -16.30 25.69
N GLU A 296 11.32 -15.99 24.43
CA GLU A 296 10.98 -14.73 23.78
C GLU A 296 9.64 -14.80 23.03
N ILE A 297 9.02 -15.98 22.97
CA ILE A 297 7.75 -16.20 22.29
C ILE A 297 6.59 -15.92 23.25
N VAL A 298 5.73 -14.98 22.89
CA VAL A 298 4.52 -14.60 23.63
C VAL A 298 3.35 -14.55 22.65
N ASN A 299 2.31 -15.35 22.88
CA ASN A 299 1.09 -15.38 22.06
C ASN A 299 1.34 -15.53 20.54
N LYS A 300 2.22 -16.48 20.16
CA LYS A 300 2.64 -16.74 18.75
C LYS A 300 3.37 -15.57 18.07
N ARG A 301 3.79 -14.57 18.84
CA ARG A 301 4.68 -13.49 18.44
C ARG A 301 5.99 -13.59 19.22
N TRP A 302 6.98 -12.80 18.86
CA TRP A 302 8.23 -12.71 19.62
C TRP A 302 8.52 -11.28 20.07
N SER A 303 9.24 -11.15 21.17
CA SER A 303 9.71 -9.87 21.71
C SER A 303 11.08 -10.08 22.37
N SER A 304 12.05 -9.24 22.03
CA SER A 304 13.43 -9.36 22.51
C SER A 304 14.08 -7.99 22.74
N THR A 305 14.89 -7.89 23.79
CA THR A 305 15.78 -6.73 24.07
C THR A 305 17.23 -6.97 23.60
N GLU A 306 17.55 -8.18 23.12
CA GLU A 306 18.93 -8.56 22.83
C GLU A 306 19.44 -8.05 21.48
N GLY A 307 18.55 -7.59 20.59
CA GLY A 307 18.95 -6.98 19.32
C GLY A 307 19.68 -7.92 18.35
N ARG A 308 19.50 -9.24 18.47
CA ARG A 308 20.21 -10.25 17.66
C ARG A 308 19.82 -10.23 16.18
N ASN A 309 18.52 -10.08 15.92
CA ASN A 309 17.94 -10.34 14.61
C ASN A 309 17.85 -9.10 13.72
N HIS A 310 18.29 -7.95 14.22
CA HIS A 310 18.22 -6.69 13.49
C HIS A 310 19.49 -5.86 13.68
N PHE A 311 19.77 -4.95 12.76
CA PHE A 311 20.98 -4.13 12.78
C PHE A 311 21.10 -3.18 13.98
N ILE A 312 19.98 -2.77 14.59
CA ILE A 312 19.96 -1.92 15.78
C ILE A 312 19.43 -2.69 17.00
N LYS A 313 20.06 -2.46 18.16
CA LYS A 313 19.71 -3.14 19.42
C LYS A 313 18.24 -2.93 19.81
N ASP A 314 17.80 -1.68 19.78
CA ASP A 314 16.45 -1.28 20.19
C ASP A 314 15.42 -1.37 19.05
N TYR A 315 15.71 -2.18 18.03
CA TYR A 315 14.77 -2.38 16.93
C TYR A 315 13.44 -2.93 17.43
N CYS A 316 13.48 -3.89 18.37
CA CYS A 316 12.27 -4.57 18.82
C CYS A 316 11.50 -3.84 19.92
N LYS A 317 12.14 -2.89 20.64
CA LYS A 317 11.58 -2.14 21.80
C LYS A 317 10.73 -3.00 22.74
N ALA A 318 11.23 -4.16 23.11
CA ALA A 318 10.53 -5.10 23.98
C ALA A 318 10.24 -4.50 25.37
N ASP A 319 11.11 -3.64 25.86
CA ASP A 319 10.94 -2.80 27.05
C ASP A 319 9.69 -1.90 26.99
N LYS A 320 9.24 -1.55 25.78
CA LYS A 320 8.01 -0.78 25.53
C LYS A 320 6.81 -1.66 25.15
N GLY A 321 6.93 -2.97 25.32
CA GLY A 321 5.85 -3.94 25.05
C GLY A 321 5.60 -4.24 23.57
N LEU A 322 6.51 -3.86 22.66
CA LEU A 322 6.36 -4.15 21.23
C LEU A 322 6.58 -5.65 20.95
N VAL A 323 5.81 -6.17 20.00
CA VAL A 323 5.84 -7.57 19.58
C VAL A 323 5.98 -7.70 18.07
N TRP A 324 6.45 -8.85 17.61
CA TRP A 324 6.79 -9.09 16.22
C TRP A 324 6.24 -10.43 15.77
N ASN A 325 5.73 -10.49 14.55
CA ASN A 325 5.32 -11.76 13.96
C ASN A 325 6.56 -12.65 13.75
N LEU A 326 6.36 -13.96 13.95
CA LEU A 326 7.41 -14.95 13.68
C LEU A 326 7.67 -15.04 12.17
N PRO A 327 8.93 -15.20 11.73
CA PRO A 327 9.24 -15.37 10.31
C PRO A 327 8.63 -16.68 9.79
N SER A 328 8.09 -16.65 8.56
CA SER A 328 7.62 -17.85 7.87
C SER A 328 8.56 -18.17 6.71
N PHE A 329 9.66 -18.87 7.03
CA PHE A 329 10.66 -19.25 6.03
C PHE A 329 10.06 -20.12 4.93
N GLU A 330 9.24 -21.13 5.27
CA GLU A 330 8.61 -22.02 4.28
C GLU A 330 7.80 -21.26 3.21
N GLN A 331 7.01 -20.26 3.61
CA GLN A 331 6.21 -19.48 2.66
C GLN A 331 7.07 -18.48 1.89
N THR A 332 8.06 -17.89 2.55
CA THR A 332 9.00 -16.96 1.93
C THR A 332 9.87 -17.68 0.88
N ASP A 333 10.29 -18.91 1.15
CA ASP A 333 11.06 -19.75 0.24
C ASP A 333 10.28 -20.06 -1.04
N LYS A 334 8.98 -20.39 -0.92
CA LYS A 334 8.10 -20.58 -2.08
C LYS A 334 8.04 -19.31 -2.93
N ALA A 335 7.88 -18.15 -2.30
CA ALA A 335 7.82 -16.86 -2.99
C ALA A 335 9.14 -16.54 -3.71
N PHE A 336 10.28 -16.68 -3.04
CA PHE A 336 11.59 -16.46 -3.64
C PHE A 336 11.92 -17.48 -4.73
N ALA A 337 11.51 -18.75 -4.60
CA ALA A 337 11.68 -19.75 -5.66
C ALA A 337 10.93 -19.36 -6.94
N LEU A 338 9.69 -18.86 -6.84
CA LEU A 338 8.95 -18.32 -7.98
C LEU A 338 9.70 -17.15 -8.63
N MET A 339 10.18 -16.20 -7.81
CA MET A 339 10.87 -15.01 -8.30
C MET A 339 12.21 -15.36 -8.96
N LYS A 340 12.96 -16.31 -8.40
CA LYS A 340 14.17 -16.85 -9.00
C LYS A 340 13.87 -17.47 -10.36
N HIS A 341 12.87 -18.35 -10.44
CA HIS A 341 12.48 -18.98 -11.71
C HIS A 341 12.10 -17.94 -12.77
N TRP A 342 11.32 -16.93 -12.40
CA TRP A 342 10.98 -15.83 -13.30
C TRP A 342 12.22 -15.03 -13.72
N ASN A 343 13.13 -14.74 -12.78
CA ASN A 343 14.38 -14.02 -13.02
C ASN A 343 15.26 -14.75 -14.06
N ASP A 344 15.48 -16.05 -13.87
CA ASP A 344 16.27 -16.89 -14.77
C ASP A 344 15.69 -16.90 -16.20
N LYS A 345 14.35 -16.91 -16.34
CA LYS A 345 13.65 -16.94 -17.63
C LYS A 345 13.63 -15.59 -18.36
N ASN A 346 13.53 -14.49 -17.62
CA ASN A 346 13.38 -13.14 -18.19
C ASN A 346 14.70 -12.35 -18.18
N GLY A 347 15.78 -13.01 -17.78
CA GLY A 347 17.12 -12.47 -17.74
C GLY A 347 17.33 -11.40 -16.69
N GLN A 348 16.38 -11.14 -15.77
CA GLN A 348 16.57 -10.16 -14.69
C GLN A 348 17.80 -10.52 -13.83
N ILE A 349 18.40 -9.54 -13.16
CA ILE A 349 19.59 -9.76 -12.33
C ILE A 349 19.26 -9.34 -10.91
N ILE A 350 19.09 -10.32 -10.02
CA ILE A 350 18.98 -10.13 -8.58
C ILE A 350 20.16 -10.84 -7.91
N MET A 351 20.97 -10.10 -7.16
CA MET A 351 22.18 -10.60 -6.52
C MET A 351 22.13 -10.38 -5.00
N ASN A 352 22.49 -11.41 -4.23
CA ASN A 352 22.65 -11.31 -2.79
C ASN A 352 24.04 -10.75 -2.45
N ALA A 353 24.10 -9.46 -2.08
CA ALA A 353 25.32 -8.79 -1.64
C ALA A 353 25.47 -8.76 -0.11
N THR A 354 24.60 -9.48 0.62
CA THR A 354 24.61 -9.52 2.09
C THR A 354 25.69 -10.49 2.58
N PRO A 355 26.74 -10.02 3.30
CA PRO A 355 27.78 -10.89 3.84
C PRO A 355 27.19 -11.93 4.80
N GLY A 356 27.55 -13.20 4.58
CA GLY A 356 27.13 -14.30 5.44
C GLY A 356 25.63 -14.60 5.44
N SER A 357 24.81 -14.00 4.55
CA SER A 357 23.37 -14.28 4.47
C SER A 357 23.06 -15.77 4.28
N ALA A 358 22.00 -16.28 4.90
CA ALA A 358 21.47 -17.63 4.66
C ALA A 358 20.47 -17.70 3.50
N LEU A 359 20.18 -16.59 2.82
CA LEU A 359 19.30 -16.60 1.65
C LEU A 359 20.07 -17.14 0.44
N GLU A 360 19.68 -18.32 -0.03
CA GLU A 360 20.30 -19.01 -1.17
C GLU A 360 19.55 -18.85 -2.49
N ALA A 361 18.36 -18.23 -2.45
CA ALA A 361 17.51 -18.08 -3.63
C ALA A 361 18.15 -17.27 -4.77
N PHE A 362 19.12 -16.40 -4.47
CA PHE A 362 19.78 -15.53 -5.43
C PHE A 362 21.30 -15.70 -5.40
N PRO A 363 21.99 -15.62 -6.56
CA PRO A 363 23.45 -15.70 -6.64
C PRO A 363 24.12 -14.63 -5.78
N ARG A 364 25.29 -14.95 -5.22
CA ARG A 364 26.04 -14.04 -4.34
C ARG A 364 26.95 -13.11 -5.13
N THR A 365 27.21 -11.94 -4.57
CA THR A 365 28.25 -11.02 -5.03
C THR A 365 28.91 -10.36 -3.82
N ASP A 366 30.17 -9.96 -3.95
CA ASP A 366 30.84 -9.17 -2.92
C ASP A 366 30.40 -7.71 -3.01
N TYR A 367 29.84 -7.18 -1.93
CA TYR A 367 29.40 -5.78 -1.84
C TYR A 367 30.52 -4.80 -2.18
N ASN A 368 31.74 -5.06 -1.72
CA ASN A 368 32.86 -4.13 -1.93
C ASN A 368 33.29 -4.07 -3.39
N SER A 369 33.08 -5.13 -4.17
CA SER A 369 33.36 -5.16 -5.61
C SER A 369 32.42 -4.31 -6.46
N LEU A 370 31.34 -3.75 -5.87
CA LEU A 370 30.35 -2.94 -6.58
C LEU A 370 30.72 -1.45 -6.71
N PHE A 371 31.86 -1.02 -6.14
CA PHE A 371 32.27 0.40 -6.05
C PHE A 371 33.73 0.61 -6.45
#